data_AF-A0A1Q6PUT3-F1
#
_entry.id   AF-A0A1Q6PUT3-F1
#
_cell.length_a   1.000
_cell.length_b   1.000
_cell.length_c   1.000
_cell.angle_alpha   90.00
_cell.angle_beta   90.00
_cell.angle_gamma   90.00
#
_symmetry.space_group_name_H-M   'P 1'
#
loop_
_entity.id
_entity.type
_entity.pdbx_description
1 polymer ?
#
loop_
_entity_poly.entity_id
_entity_poly.type
_entity_poly.pdbx_seq_one_letter_code
_entity_poly.pdbx_strand_id
1 'polypeptide(L)'
;MNERIIALDIGDARIGVAVSDASRLIATPIDTIYRVGYGPDVRKVVEICQRYDTTQVLSGWPLNMDGTAGFQSEKVKAFCEQLEKVGLSVVYQDERLTTVTATNALIEGNMHRAERKHNVDKVAAAVILQQYLDTCRNQQQQEAAKMEEQDNIIELIDDETGAPIRFQHLATIEHEGELYIALSEADAPEDGQCEVFIMQVAQEEDGTESYIQVEDEAVQQAVFDKFLQLVNEGSGDDE
;
A
#
# COMPACT_ATOMS: atom_id res chain seq x y z
N MET A 1 -2.16 -15.53 8.39
CA MET A 1 -3.51 -15.10 8.00
C MET A 1 -3.68 -13.68 8.47
N ASN A 2 -4.11 -12.77 7.61
CA ASN A 2 -4.41 -11.41 8.02
C ASN A 2 -5.69 -11.44 8.87
N GLU A 3 -5.61 -10.87 10.07
CA GLU A 3 -6.78 -10.74 10.95
C GLU A 3 -7.78 -9.77 10.30
N ARG A 4 -9.08 -10.13 10.32
CA ARG A 4 -10.14 -9.27 9.74
C ARG A 4 -10.22 -7.94 10.47
N ILE A 5 -10.83 -6.94 9.88
CA ILE A 5 -11.05 -5.63 10.51
C ILE A 5 -12.55 -5.37 10.60
N ILE A 6 -13.01 -4.95 11.79
CA ILE A 6 -14.37 -4.44 11.99
C ILE A 6 -14.35 -2.93 11.89
N ALA A 7 -15.10 -2.36 10.95
CA ALA A 7 -15.25 -0.92 10.85
C ALA A 7 -16.55 -0.42 11.49
N LEU A 8 -16.45 0.73 12.16
CA LEU A 8 -17.53 1.40 12.86
C LEU A 8 -17.72 2.83 12.33
N ASP A 9 -18.94 3.15 11.94
CA ASP A 9 -19.40 4.53 11.70
C ASP A 9 -20.26 4.96 12.89
N ILE A 10 -19.71 5.77 13.79
CA ILE A 10 -20.31 6.06 15.10
C ILE A 10 -21.13 7.36 15.05
N GLY A 11 -22.44 7.19 14.90
CA GLY A 11 -23.42 8.27 15.02
C GLY A 11 -23.99 8.45 16.43
N ASP A 12 -24.84 9.47 16.60
CA ASP A 12 -25.52 9.73 17.87
C ASP A 12 -26.59 8.66 18.21
N ALA A 13 -27.31 8.16 17.21
CA ALA A 13 -28.40 7.19 17.42
C ALA A 13 -28.05 5.75 17.06
N ARG A 14 -27.07 5.56 16.17
CA ARG A 14 -26.71 4.26 15.60
C ARG A 14 -25.22 4.18 15.31
N ILE A 15 -24.70 2.97 15.26
CA ILE A 15 -23.35 2.65 14.80
C ILE A 15 -23.48 1.72 13.61
N GLY A 16 -23.04 2.15 12.43
CA GLY A 16 -22.93 1.28 11.26
C GLY A 16 -21.75 0.33 11.45
N VAL A 17 -21.90 -0.95 11.05
CA VAL A 17 -20.85 -1.95 11.21
C VAL A 17 -20.55 -2.63 9.88
N ALA A 18 -19.27 -2.70 9.53
CA ALA A 18 -18.76 -3.44 8.38
C ALA A 18 -17.59 -4.34 8.79
N VAL A 19 -17.29 -5.34 7.96
CA VAL A 19 -16.18 -6.27 8.17
C VAL A 19 -15.40 -6.46 6.88
N SER A 20 -14.09 -6.66 7.01
CA SER A 20 -13.25 -7.08 5.88
C SER A 20 -13.34 -8.59 5.68
N ASP A 21 -13.14 -9.04 4.45
CA ASP A 21 -12.77 -10.44 4.21
C ASP A 21 -11.38 -10.77 4.80
N ALA A 22 -11.04 -12.06 4.83
CA ALA A 22 -9.76 -12.52 5.38
C ALA A 22 -8.55 -12.08 4.53
N SER A 23 -8.77 -11.83 3.24
CA SER A 23 -7.77 -11.26 2.32
C SER A 23 -7.60 -9.75 2.46
N ARG A 24 -8.44 -9.06 3.24
CA ARG A 24 -8.44 -7.60 3.38
C ARG A 24 -8.58 -6.86 2.03
N LEU A 25 -9.35 -7.42 1.11
CA LEU A 25 -9.64 -6.86 -0.21
C LEU A 25 -11.00 -6.17 -0.26
N ILE A 26 -12.00 -6.74 0.41
CA ILE A 26 -13.40 -6.35 0.27
C ILE A 26 -13.99 -6.02 1.63
N ALA A 27 -14.62 -4.85 1.73
CA ALA A 27 -15.45 -4.45 2.86
C ALA A 27 -16.92 -4.82 2.64
N THR A 28 -17.56 -5.42 3.63
CA THR A 28 -19.00 -5.78 3.58
C THR A 28 -19.75 -5.18 4.78
N PRO A 29 -20.87 -4.47 4.58
CA PRO A 29 -21.72 -4.04 5.69
C PRO A 29 -22.42 -5.25 6.31
N ILE A 30 -22.44 -5.35 7.65
CA ILE A 30 -22.92 -6.56 8.35
C ILE A 30 -23.97 -6.29 9.42
N ASP A 31 -23.97 -5.11 10.05
CA ASP A 31 -24.90 -4.83 11.13
C ASP A 31 -25.12 -3.32 11.33
N THR A 32 -26.12 -2.97 12.14
CA THR A 32 -26.34 -1.62 12.65
C THR A 32 -26.70 -1.70 14.12
N ILE A 33 -25.82 -1.19 14.98
CA ILE A 33 -26.05 -1.15 16.42
C ILE A 33 -26.87 0.10 16.75
N TYR A 34 -28.09 -0.08 17.24
CA TYR A 34 -28.86 1.01 17.86
C TYR A 34 -28.29 1.32 19.25
N ARG A 35 -27.93 2.59 19.45
CA ARG A 35 -27.23 3.04 20.66
C ARG A 35 -28.17 3.14 21.84
N VAL A 36 -27.74 2.60 22.97
CA VAL A 36 -28.46 2.65 24.25
C VAL A 36 -27.57 3.27 25.34
N GLY A 37 -26.25 3.12 25.21
CA GLY A 37 -25.26 3.64 26.15
C GLY A 37 -23.96 2.83 26.04
N TYR A 38 -22.85 3.41 26.51
CA TYR A 38 -21.51 2.84 26.30
C TYR A 38 -21.39 1.36 26.66
N GLY A 39 -21.87 0.93 27.84
CA GLY A 39 -21.74 -0.48 28.28
C GLY A 39 -22.41 -1.49 27.33
N PRO A 40 -23.73 -1.39 27.08
CA PRO A 40 -24.41 -2.25 26.11
C PRO A 40 -23.84 -2.17 24.70
N ASP A 41 -23.49 -0.97 24.25
CA ASP A 41 -23.00 -0.73 22.88
C ASP A 41 -21.63 -1.38 22.68
N VAL A 42 -20.70 -1.21 23.64
CA VAL A 42 -19.37 -1.84 23.64
C VAL A 42 -19.48 -3.37 23.65
N ARG A 43 -20.38 -3.95 24.45
CA ARG A 43 -20.58 -5.40 24.47
C ARG A 43 -20.99 -5.95 23.11
N LYS A 44 -21.89 -5.26 22.39
CA LYS A 44 -22.28 -5.66 21.03
C LYS A 44 -21.09 -5.63 20.06
N VAL A 45 -20.26 -4.60 20.14
CA VAL A 45 -19.04 -4.53 19.31
C VAL A 45 -18.10 -5.71 19.63
N VAL A 46 -17.89 -6.03 20.91
CA VAL A 46 -17.08 -7.17 21.35
C VAL A 46 -17.65 -8.49 20.82
N GLU A 47 -18.96 -8.71 20.92
CA GLU A 47 -19.62 -9.91 20.39
C GLU A 47 -19.43 -10.06 18.87
N ILE A 48 -19.49 -8.95 18.13
CA ILE A 48 -19.21 -8.95 16.68
C ILE A 48 -17.75 -9.29 16.43
N CYS A 49 -16.81 -8.63 17.13
CA CYS A 49 -15.38 -8.89 17.00
C CYS A 49 -15.04 -10.37 17.27
N GLN A 50 -15.62 -10.96 18.32
CA GLN A 50 -15.49 -12.39 18.64
C GLN A 50 -16.07 -13.30 17.54
N ARG A 51 -17.22 -12.94 16.96
CA ARG A 51 -17.82 -13.71 15.86
C ARG A 51 -16.92 -13.80 14.63
N TYR A 52 -16.16 -12.74 14.35
CA TYR A 52 -15.27 -12.65 13.19
C TYR A 52 -13.81 -13.00 13.48
N ASP A 53 -13.52 -13.40 14.73
CA ASP A 53 -12.18 -13.75 15.22
C ASP A 53 -11.16 -12.62 14.99
N THR A 54 -11.51 -11.43 15.49
CA THR A 54 -10.65 -10.25 15.40
C THR A 54 -10.74 -9.37 16.63
N THR A 55 -9.66 -8.65 16.89
CA THR A 55 -9.51 -7.58 17.87
C THR A 55 -9.31 -6.21 17.21
N GLN A 56 -9.16 -6.17 15.89
CA GLN A 56 -8.92 -4.95 15.12
C GLN A 56 -10.21 -4.23 14.76
N VAL A 57 -10.31 -2.99 15.21
CA VAL A 57 -11.41 -2.08 14.95
C VAL A 57 -10.91 -0.85 14.20
N LEU A 58 -11.61 -0.49 13.14
CA LEU A 58 -11.45 0.79 12.45
C LEU A 58 -12.62 1.68 12.83
N SER A 59 -12.39 2.83 13.43
CA SER A 59 -13.43 3.84 13.60
C SER A 59 -13.27 4.90 12.54
N GLY A 60 -14.36 5.26 11.88
CA GLY A 60 -14.39 6.53 11.18
C GLY A 60 -14.18 7.69 12.16
N TRP A 61 -13.50 8.75 11.71
CA TRP A 61 -13.20 9.94 12.48
C TRP A 61 -13.73 11.19 11.77
N PRO A 62 -14.84 11.77 12.25
CA PRO A 62 -15.50 12.88 11.60
C PRO A 62 -14.75 14.18 11.90
N LEU A 63 -13.70 14.46 11.14
CA LEU A 63 -12.94 15.72 11.21
C LEU A 63 -13.65 16.83 10.43
N ASN A 64 -13.46 18.07 10.86
CA ASN A 64 -13.94 19.26 10.13
C ASN A 64 -13.16 19.43 8.82
N MET A 65 -13.69 20.20 7.86
CA MET A 65 -13.04 20.38 6.55
C MET A 65 -11.61 20.93 6.64
N ASP A 66 -11.30 21.73 7.67
CA ASP A 66 -9.95 22.23 7.95
C ASP A 66 -9.02 21.22 8.65
N GLY A 67 -9.50 20.00 8.90
CA GLY A 67 -8.78 18.91 9.58
C GLY A 67 -8.88 18.95 11.11
N THR A 68 -9.58 19.93 11.69
CA THR A 68 -9.72 20.03 13.14
C THR A 68 -10.75 19.03 13.68
N ALA A 69 -10.55 18.57 14.93
CA ALA A 69 -11.52 17.74 15.62
C ALA A 69 -12.66 18.60 16.19
N GLY A 70 -13.90 18.18 15.94
CA GLY A 70 -15.11 18.79 16.49
C GLY A 70 -15.72 17.97 17.63
N PHE A 71 -16.86 18.44 18.14
CA PHE A 71 -17.61 17.77 19.21
C PHE A 71 -18.00 16.32 18.87
N GLN A 72 -18.31 16.04 17.60
CA GLN A 72 -18.62 14.68 17.16
C GLN A 72 -17.37 13.79 17.23
N SER A 73 -16.20 14.30 16.83
CA SER A 73 -14.93 13.57 16.87
C SER A 73 -14.53 13.20 18.31
N GLU A 74 -14.82 14.08 19.28
CA GLU A 74 -14.60 13.80 20.71
C GLU A 74 -15.51 12.68 21.23
N LYS A 75 -16.79 12.66 20.83
CA LYS A 75 -17.72 11.56 21.19
C LYS A 75 -17.26 10.23 20.63
N VAL A 76 -16.82 10.22 19.37
CA VAL A 76 -16.29 9.03 18.69
C VAL A 76 -15.07 8.52 19.45
N LYS A 77 -14.13 9.42 19.78
CA LYS A 77 -12.94 9.08 20.57
C LYS A 77 -13.30 8.50 21.94
N ALA A 78 -14.21 9.15 22.68
CA ALA A 78 -14.65 8.68 23.99
C ALA A 78 -15.28 7.28 23.95
N PHE A 79 -15.98 6.94 22.85
CA PHE A 79 -16.50 5.59 22.63
C PHE A 79 -15.38 4.59 22.35
N CYS A 80 -14.45 4.94 21.46
CA CYS A 80 -13.30 4.10 21.11
C CYS A 80 -12.41 3.82 22.32
N GLU A 81 -12.19 4.79 23.21
CA GLU A 81 -11.49 4.57 24.49
C GLU A 81 -12.14 3.50 25.37
N GLN A 82 -13.47 3.27 25.26
CA GLN A 82 -14.13 2.16 25.96
C GLN A 82 -13.88 0.82 25.27
N LEU A 83 -13.75 0.80 23.94
CA LEU A 83 -13.38 -0.39 23.18
C LEU A 83 -11.94 -0.82 23.51
N GLU A 84 -11.02 0.15 23.60
CA GLU A 84 -9.63 -0.09 23.99
C GLU A 84 -9.51 -0.68 25.39
N LYS A 85 -10.31 -0.18 26.36
CA LYS A 85 -10.35 -0.72 27.73
C LYS A 85 -10.77 -2.19 27.82
N VAL A 86 -11.50 -2.69 26.84
CA VAL A 86 -11.91 -4.11 26.78
C VAL A 86 -11.00 -4.95 25.89
N GLY A 87 -9.86 -4.38 25.46
CA GLY A 87 -8.80 -5.10 24.74
C GLY A 87 -8.90 -5.07 23.22
N LEU A 88 -9.74 -4.20 22.64
CA LEU A 88 -9.79 -4.02 21.18
C LEU A 88 -8.75 -2.99 20.74
N SER A 89 -8.11 -3.23 19.59
CA SER A 89 -7.16 -2.29 18.98
C SER A 89 -7.91 -1.38 18.02
N VAL A 90 -7.97 -0.08 18.31
CA VAL A 90 -8.71 0.89 17.50
C VAL A 90 -7.76 1.73 16.63
N VAL A 91 -8.07 1.81 15.33
CA VAL A 91 -7.45 2.73 14.38
C VAL A 91 -8.51 3.72 13.89
N TYR A 92 -8.12 4.95 13.59
CA TYR A 92 -9.02 5.99 13.11
C TYR A 92 -8.81 6.26 11.62
N GLN A 93 -9.91 6.37 10.85
CA GLN A 93 -9.89 6.75 9.45
C GLN A 93 -10.58 8.10 9.26
N ASP A 94 -9.92 9.05 8.59
CA ASP A 94 -10.49 10.35 8.27
C ASP A 94 -11.70 10.21 7.30
N GLU A 95 -12.85 10.73 7.71
CA GLU A 95 -14.10 10.63 6.95
C GLU A 95 -14.35 11.78 5.95
N ARG A 96 -13.52 12.83 5.90
CA ARG A 96 -13.84 14.09 5.18
C ARG A 96 -14.18 13.94 3.69
N LEU A 97 -13.60 12.95 3.01
CA LEU A 97 -13.79 12.71 1.57
C LEU A 97 -14.86 11.65 1.27
N THR A 98 -15.36 10.94 2.30
CA THR A 98 -16.26 9.79 2.13
C THR A 98 -17.62 10.18 1.53
N THR A 99 -18.16 11.34 1.91
CA THR A 99 -19.52 11.73 1.49
C THR A 99 -19.59 12.06 0.00
N VAL A 100 -18.55 12.64 -0.60
CA VAL A 100 -18.54 12.99 -2.04
C VAL A 100 -18.33 11.74 -2.89
N THR A 101 -17.35 10.90 -2.54
CA THR A 101 -17.01 9.70 -3.30
C THR A 101 -18.10 8.61 -3.20
N ALA A 102 -18.68 8.39 -2.02
CA ALA A 102 -19.80 7.46 -1.84
C ALA A 102 -21.07 7.92 -2.58
N THR A 103 -21.30 9.23 -2.63
CA THR A 103 -22.43 9.79 -3.38
C THR A 103 -22.26 9.60 -4.89
N ASN A 104 -21.02 9.73 -5.41
CA ASN A 104 -20.72 9.53 -6.84
C ASN A 104 -20.88 8.07 -7.28
N ALA A 105 -20.40 7.10 -6.50
CA ALA A 105 -20.60 5.67 -6.81
C ALA A 105 -22.09 5.25 -6.81
N LEU A 106 -22.93 5.90 -5.99
CA LEU A 106 -24.38 5.67 -5.96
C LEU A 106 -25.17 6.48 -7.00
N ILE A 107 -24.56 7.50 -7.61
CA ILE A 107 -25.17 8.28 -8.71
C ILE A 107 -25.20 7.46 -10.00
N GLU A 108 -24.18 6.64 -10.27
CA GLU A 108 -24.12 5.77 -11.46
C GLU A 108 -25.24 4.72 -11.49
N GLY A 109 -25.81 4.36 -10.33
CA GLY A 109 -26.93 3.42 -10.20
C GLY A 109 -28.34 4.02 -10.40
N ASN A 110 -28.48 5.27 -10.85
CA ASN A 110 -29.75 5.91 -11.22
C ASN A 110 -30.84 5.96 -10.12
N MET A 111 -30.43 6.08 -8.85
CA MET A 111 -31.34 6.00 -7.68
C MET A 111 -31.87 7.39 -7.24
N HIS A 112 -33.11 7.47 -6.74
CA HIS A 112 -33.71 8.71 -6.23
C HIS A 112 -32.96 9.26 -4.99
N ARG A 113 -32.90 10.59 -4.83
CA ARG A 113 -32.08 11.28 -3.80
C ARG A 113 -32.38 10.84 -2.35
N ALA A 114 -33.63 10.50 -2.05
CA ALA A 114 -34.04 10.04 -0.71
C ALA A 114 -33.60 8.59 -0.42
N GLU A 115 -33.73 7.70 -1.41
CA GLU A 115 -33.23 6.32 -1.33
C GLU A 115 -31.71 6.28 -1.25
N ARG A 116 -31.01 7.18 -1.97
CA ARG A 116 -29.56 7.36 -1.85
C ARG A 116 -29.15 7.69 -0.42
N LYS A 117 -29.75 8.70 0.22
CA LYS A 117 -29.40 9.07 1.59
C LYS A 117 -29.63 7.91 2.57
N HIS A 118 -30.73 7.17 2.41
CA HIS A 118 -31.03 6.03 3.26
C HIS A 118 -30.06 4.85 3.08
N ASN A 119 -29.58 4.61 1.86
CA ASN A 119 -28.62 3.57 1.56
C ASN A 119 -27.19 3.96 1.92
N VAL A 120 -26.77 5.22 1.71
CA VAL A 120 -25.48 5.78 2.15
C VAL A 120 -25.27 5.53 3.64
N ASP A 121 -26.29 5.84 4.45
CA ASP A 121 -26.25 5.66 5.90
C ASP A 121 -26.08 4.19 6.33
N LYS A 122 -26.44 3.22 5.49
CA LYS A 122 -26.28 1.78 5.78
C LYS A 122 -24.93 1.24 5.34
N VAL A 123 -24.26 1.91 4.41
CA VAL A 123 -22.99 1.47 3.82
C VAL A 123 -21.80 2.31 4.26
N ALA A 124 -22.02 3.38 5.02
CA ALA A 124 -20.96 4.31 5.46
C ALA A 124 -19.75 3.59 6.09
N ALA A 125 -20.00 2.67 7.05
CA ALA A 125 -18.94 1.87 7.65
C ALA A 125 -18.16 1.01 6.63
N ALA A 126 -18.84 0.48 5.60
CA ALA A 126 -18.20 -0.30 4.55
C ALA A 126 -17.37 0.58 3.61
N VAL A 127 -17.83 1.78 3.30
CA VAL A 127 -17.07 2.77 2.52
C VAL A 127 -15.79 3.17 3.26
N ILE A 128 -15.91 3.52 4.54
CA ILE A 128 -14.76 3.88 5.38
C ILE A 128 -13.73 2.73 5.40
N LEU A 129 -14.21 1.50 5.57
CA LEU A 129 -13.34 0.33 5.56
C LEU A 129 -12.68 0.11 4.21
N GLN A 130 -13.44 0.19 3.10
CA GLN A 130 -12.87 -0.03 1.78
C GLN A 130 -11.76 0.99 1.47
N GLN A 131 -11.98 2.26 1.81
CA GLN A 131 -10.95 3.30 1.64
C GLN A 131 -9.68 3.02 2.44
N TYR A 132 -9.84 2.55 3.68
CA TYR A 132 -8.70 2.16 4.51
C TYR A 132 -7.94 0.98 3.89
N LEU A 133 -8.65 -0.06 3.45
CA LEU A 133 -8.05 -1.23 2.80
C LEU A 133 -7.29 -0.86 1.52
N ASP A 134 -7.90 -0.03 0.68
CA ASP A 134 -7.30 0.44 -0.57
C ASP A 134 -6.02 1.26 -0.30
N THR A 135 -6.05 2.11 0.74
CA THR A 135 -4.88 2.90 1.15
C THR A 135 -3.73 2.00 1.62
N CYS A 136 -4.04 1.02 2.48
CA CYS A 136 -3.04 0.06 2.95
C CYS A 136 -2.43 -0.76 1.80
N ARG A 137 -3.25 -1.17 0.82
CA ARG A 137 -2.77 -1.91 -0.36
C ARG A 137 -1.79 -1.07 -1.19
N ASN A 138 -2.16 0.18 -1.48
CA ASN A 138 -1.30 1.07 -2.27
C ASN A 138 0.02 1.33 -1.54
N GLN A 139 -0.02 1.51 -0.23
CA GLN A 139 1.20 1.69 0.57
C GLN A 139 2.08 0.43 0.54
N GLN A 140 1.50 -0.77 0.67
CA GLN A 140 2.25 -2.02 0.57
C GLN A 140 2.88 -2.22 -0.82
N GLN A 141 2.17 -1.85 -1.89
CA GLN A 141 2.73 -1.90 -3.25
C GLN A 141 3.87 -0.91 -3.43
N GLN A 142 3.77 0.30 -2.88
CA GLN A 142 4.84 1.29 -2.91
C GLN A 142 6.05 0.86 -2.06
N GLU A 143 5.82 0.25 -0.91
CA GLU A 143 6.88 -0.28 -0.05
C GLU A 143 7.57 -1.48 -0.71
N ALA A 144 6.82 -2.39 -1.32
CA ALA A 144 7.36 -3.50 -2.09
C ALA A 144 8.18 -3.03 -3.29
N ALA A 145 7.66 -2.07 -4.07
CA ALA A 145 8.39 -1.47 -5.20
C ALA A 145 9.69 -0.80 -4.74
N LYS A 146 9.67 -0.06 -3.62
CA LYS A 146 10.87 0.56 -3.04
C LYS A 146 11.87 -0.46 -2.51
N MET A 147 11.41 -1.58 -1.98
CA MET A 147 12.27 -2.68 -1.55
C MET A 147 12.90 -3.38 -2.75
N GLU A 148 12.14 -3.64 -3.81
CA GLU A 148 12.66 -4.18 -5.07
C GLU A 148 13.67 -3.22 -5.73
N GLU A 149 13.42 -1.92 -5.69
CA GLU A 149 14.37 -0.89 -6.13
C GLU A 149 15.66 -0.91 -5.29
N GLN A 150 15.57 -1.05 -3.97
CA GLN A 150 16.73 -1.12 -3.07
C GLN A 150 17.52 -2.41 -3.20
N ASP A 151 16.84 -3.55 -3.35
CA ASP A 151 17.48 -4.85 -3.57
C ASP A 151 18.20 -4.91 -4.94
N ASN A 152 17.82 -4.04 -5.87
CA ASN A 152 18.53 -3.84 -7.14
C ASN A 152 19.71 -2.85 -7.05
N ILE A 153 20.14 -2.39 -5.86
CA ILE A 153 21.32 -1.53 -5.74
C ILE A 153 22.59 -2.36 -5.49
N ILE A 154 23.58 -2.18 -6.37
CA ILE A 154 24.94 -2.68 -6.19
C ILE A 154 25.81 -1.54 -5.66
N GLU A 155 26.46 -1.77 -4.51
CA GLU A 155 27.49 -0.87 -3.98
C GLU A 155 28.86 -1.35 -4.45
N LEU A 156 29.50 -0.58 -5.33
CA LEU A 156 30.87 -0.80 -5.76
C LEU A 156 31.79 0.15 -5.01
N ILE A 157 32.96 -0.33 -4.58
CA ILE A 157 33.98 0.52 -3.98
C ILE A 157 34.89 1.00 -5.11
N ASP A 158 35.05 2.32 -5.22
CA ASP A 158 36.04 2.90 -6.12
C ASP A 158 37.45 2.61 -5.57
N ASP A 159 38.26 1.89 -6.35
CA ASP A 159 39.62 1.51 -5.97
C ASP A 159 40.59 2.70 -5.83
N GLU A 160 40.30 3.84 -6.49
CA GLU A 160 41.12 5.05 -6.43
C GLU A 160 40.77 5.94 -5.25
N THR A 161 39.46 6.12 -4.98
CA THR A 161 38.98 7.04 -3.95
C THR A 161 38.58 6.37 -2.64
N GLY A 162 38.33 5.05 -2.67
CA GLY A 162 37.80 4.27 -1.55
C GLY A 162 36.35 4.61 -1.18
N ALA A 163 35.67 5.41 -2.00
CA ALA A 163 34.29 5.80 -1.77
C ALA A 163 33.32 4.74 -2.33
N PRO A 164 32.23 4.42 -1.63
CA PRO A 164 31.17 3.58 -2.19
C PRO A 164 30.38 4.37 -3.23
N ILE A 165 30.25 3.79 -4.42
CA ILE A 165 29.41 4.29 -5.52
C ILE A 165 28.24 3.33 -5.69
N ARG A 166 27.03 3.88 -5.81
CA ARG A 166 25.79 3.13 -5.92
C ARG A 166 25.32 3.06 -7.35
N PHE A 167 25.13 1.83 -7.83
CA PHE A 167 24.59 1.55 -9.14
C PHE A 167 23.26 0.80 -9.00
N GLN A 168 22.28 1.13 -9.83
CA GLN A 168 21.06 0.35 -9.99
C GLN A 168 21.31 -0.75 -11.02
N HIS A 169 21.18 -2.00 -10.60
CA HIS A 169 21.22 -3.18 -11.46
C HIS A 169 19.95 -3.27 -12.30
N LEU A 170 20.12 -3.16 -13.62
CA LEU A 170 19.03 -3.17 -14.59
C LEU A 170 18.73 -4.59 -15.08
N ALA A 171 19.78 -5.38 -15.38
CA ALA A 171 19.64 -6.73 -15.89
C ALA A 171 20.95 -7.52 -15.82
N THR A 172 20.84 -8.85 -15.74
CA THR A 172 21.95 -9.79 -15.97
C THR A 172 21.79 -10.44 -17.35
N ILE A 173 22.87 -10.46 -18.13
CA ILE A 173 22.88 -10.82 -19.55
C ILE A 173 23.98 -11.84 -19.80
N GLU A 174 23.64 -12.95 -20.46
CA GLU A 174 24.63 -13.95 -20.87
C GLU A 174 25.09 -13.68 -22.32
N HIS A 175 26.40 -13.61 -22.53
CA HIS A 175 27.00 -13.45 -23.84
C HIS A 175 28.28 -14.29 -23.98
N GLU A 176 28.32 -15.14 -25.01
CA GLU A 176 29.46 -16.03 -25.31
C GLU A 176 29.93 -16.92 -24.15
N GLY A 177 29.04 -17.25 -23.21
CA GLY A 177 29.31 -18.10 -22.05
C GLY A 177 29.77 -17.34 -20.80
N GLU A 178 29.85 -16.02 -20.88
CA GLU A 178 30.18 -15.12 -19.77
C GLU A 178 28.93 -14.33 -19.34
N LEU A 179 28.90 -13.93 -18.06
CA LEU A 179 27.82 -13.13 -17.49
C LEU A 179 28.21 -11.65 -17.42
N TYR A 180 27.27 -10.80 -17.80
CA TYR A 180 27.40 -9.36 -17.77
C TYR A 180 26.22 -8.76 -17.03
N ILE A 181 26.44 -7.62 -16.37
CA ILE A 181 25.37 -6.84 -15.75
C ILE A 181 25.28 -5.46 -16.42
N ALA A 182 24.04 -5.03 -16.64
CA ALA A 182 23.72 -3.67 -17.04
C ALA A 182 23.38 -2.86 -15.79
N LEU A 183 24.05 -1.71 -15.64
CA LEU A 183 23.96 -0.84 -14.47
C LEU A 183 23.64 0.59 -14.91
N SER A 184 22.92 1.34 -14.08
CA SER A 184 22.84 2.80 -14.18
C SER A 184 23.24 3.45 -12.87
N GLU A 185 23.69 4.70 -12.90
CA GLU A 185 23.97 5.44 -11.67
C GLU A 185 22.68 5.64 -10.86
N ALA A 186 22.67 5.20 -9.59
CA ALA A 186 21.45 5.21 -8.77
C ALA A 186 20.98 6.63 -8.39
N ASP A 187 21.90 7.59 -8.38
CA ASP A 187 21.66 9.01 -8.04
C ASP A 187 21.59 9.92 -9.28
N ALA A 188 21.41 9.36 -10.49
CA ALA A 188 21.36 10.14 -11.72
C ALA A 188 20.17 11.14 -11.70
N PRO A 189 20.39 12.42 -12.07
CA PRO A 189 19.30 13.40 -12.14
C PRO A 189 18.25 13.00 -13.20
N GLU A 190 16.96 13.10 -12.87
CA GLU A 190 15.81 12.71 -13.72
C GLU A 190 15.80 13.38 -15.12
N ASP A 191 16.49 14.51 -15.29
CA ASP A 191 16.60 15.26 -16.56
C ASP A 191 17.84 14.88 -17.41
N GLY A 192 18.66 13.93 -16.94
CA GLY A 192 19.89 13.48 -17.59
C GLY A 192 19.72 12.25 -18.48
N GLN A 193 20.60 12.09 -19.47
CA GLN A 193 20.75 10.81 -20.17
C GLN A 193 21.24 9.78 -19.14
N CYS A 194 20.41 8.79 -18.79
CA CYS A 194 20.85 7.65 -17.98
C CYS A 194 21.93 6.91 -18.76
N GLU A 195 23.18 7.03 -18.30
CA GLU A 195 24.30 6.28 -18.86
C GLU A 195 24.23 4.85 -18.34
N VAL A 196 24.16 3.88 -19.26
CA VAL A 196 24.13 2.46 -18.92
C VAL A 196 25.56 1.93 -19.00
N PHE A 197 26.05 1.39 -17.89
CA PHE A 197 27.35 0.74 -17.77
C PHE A 197 27.18 -0.77 -17.93
N ILE A 198 28.06 -1.40 -18.70
CA ILE A 198 28.13 -2.85 -18.81
C ILE A 198 29.38 -3.32 -18.09
N MET A 199 29.21 -4.22 -17.13
CA MET A 199 30.31 -4.85 -16.40
C MET A 199 30.22 -6.36 -16.53
N GLN A 200 31.37 -7.03 -16.63
CA GLN A 200 31.46 -8.49 -16.59
C GLN A 200 31.43 -8.95 -15.14
N VAL A 201 30.66 -10.00 -14.86
CA VAL A 201 30.65 -10.68 -13.56
C VAL A 201 31.78 -11.71 -13.55
N ALA A 202 32.74 -11.54 -12.67
CA ALA A 202 33.78 -12.51 -12.39
C ALA A 202 33.61 -13.08 -10.99
N GLN A 203 33.93 -14.36 -10.81
CA GLN A 203 33.99 -14.97 -9.47
C GLN A 203 35.44 -15.07 -9.02
N GLU A 204 35.72 -14.53 -7.84
CA GLU A 204 37.02 -14.68 -7.19
C GLU A 204 37.16 -16.07 -6.55
N GLU A 205 38.40 -16.48 -6.26
CA GLU A 205 38.72 -17.79 -5.68
C GLU A 205 38.08 -18.01 -4.29
N ASP A 206 37.68 -16.94 -3.60
CA ASP A 206 37.00 -16.98 -2.31
C ASP A 206 35.46 -17.06 -2.42
N GLY A 207 34.92 -17.04 -3.65
CA GLY A 207 33.49 -17.08 -3.94
C GLY A 207 32.80 -15.71 -3.96
N THR A 208 33.56 -14.61 -3.81
CA THR A 208 33.04 -13.24 -3.96
C THR A 208 32.88 -12.90 -5.45
N GLU A 209 31.79 -12.22 -5.80
CA GLU A 209 31.60 -11.69 -7.15
C GLU A 209 32.32 -10.35 -7.28
N SER A 210 33.20 -10.24 -8.27
CA SER A 210 33.84 -8.99 -8.68
C SER A 210 33.30 -8.53 -10.03
N TYR A 211 33.19 -7.22 -10.20
CA TYR A 211 32.61 -6.61 -11.40
C TYR A 211 33.71 -5.88 -12.16
N ILE A 212 33.96 -6.33 -13.38
CA ILE A 212 35.08 -5.85 -14.21
C ILE A 212 34.52 -5.00 -15.34
N GLN A 213 35.11 -3.82 -15.56
CA GLN A 213 34.75 -2.99 -16.71
C GLN A 213 35.15 -3.68 -18.01
N VAL A 214 34.24 -3.75 -18.97
CA VAL A 214 34.51 -4.36 -20.29
C VAL A 214 35.30 -3.38 -21.15
N GLU A 215 36.53 -3.73 -21.51
CA GLU A 215 37.38 -2.89 -22.38
C GLU A 215 37.06 -3.06 -23.89
N ASP A 216 36.44 -4.19 -24.28
CA ASP A 216 36.10 -4.48 -25.67
C ASP A 216 34.78 -3.82 -26.07
N GLU A 217 34.86 -2.76 -26.88
CA GLU A 217 33.71 -2.01 -27.40
C GLU A 217 32.73 -2.91 -28.19
N ALA A 218 33.21 -3.93 -28.90
CA ALA A 218 32.34 -4.81 -29.68
C ALA A 218 31.49 -5.72 -28.77
N VAL A 219 32.10 -6.23 -27.69
CA VAL A 219 31.40 -7.00 -26.66
C VAL A 219 30.41 -6.11 -25.91
N GLN A 220 30.84 -4.90 -25.52
CA GLN A 220 29.97 -3.94 -24.85
C GLN A 220 28.73 -3.61 -25.68
N GLN A 221 28.91 -3.31 -26.97
CA GLN A 221 27.79 -3.03 -27.88
C GLN A 221 26.88 -4.26 -28.04
N ALA A 222 27.44 -5.46 -28.19
CA ALA A 222 26.65 -6.68 -28.37
C ALA A 222 25.83 -7.07 -27.12
N VAL A 223 26.39 -6.84 -25.93
CA VAL A 223 25.68 -7.03 -24.65
C VAL A 223 24.61 -5.94 -24.49
N PHE A 224 24.92 -4.69 -24.85
CA PHE A 224 23.95 -3.59 -24.81
C PHE A 224 22.78 -3.78 -25.78
N ASP A 225 23.03 -4.29 -26.99
CA ASP A 225 21.97 -4.60 -27.95
C ASP A 225 21.05 -5.71 -27.41
N LYS A 226 21.62 -6.72 -26.74
CA LYS A 226 20.84 -7.76 -26.03
C LYS A 226 20.03 -7.18 -24.87
N PHE A 227 20.60 -6.25 -24.11
CA PHE A 227 19.88 -5.51 -23.07
C PHE A 227 18.66 -4.78 -23.65
N LEU A 228 18.85 -4.02 -24.74
CA LEU A 228 17.75 -3.31 -25.41
C LEU A 228 16.66 -4.26 -25.91
N GLN A 229 17.04 -5.45 -26.39
CA GLN A 229 16.09 -6.47 -26.80
C GLN A 229 15.26 -6.97 -25.60
N LEU A 230 15.90 -7.25 -24.46
CA LEU A 230 15.21 -7.68 -23.23
C LEU A 230 14.23 -6.62 -22.71
N VAL A 231 14.62 -5.34 -22.72
CA VAL A 231 13.76 -4.23 -22.28
C VAL A 231 12.55 -4.06 -23.21
N ASN A 232 12.75 -4.20 -24.53
CA ASN A 232 11.67 -4.11 -25.52
C ASN A 232 10.74 -5.33 -25.51
N GLU A 233 11.22 -6.52 -25.14
CA GLU A 233 10.39 -7.73 -25.01
C GLU A 233 9.58 -7.72 -23.70
N GLY A 234 10.09 -7.09 -22.63
CA GLY A 234 9.38 -6.93 -21.35
C GLY A 234 8.27 -5.87 -21.32
N SER A 235 8.12 -5.07 -22.38
CA SER A 235 7.09 -4.02 -22.51
C SER A 235 5.89 -4.45 -23.38
N GLY A 236 5.73 -5.75 -23.63
CA GLY A 236 4.72 -6.33 -24.53
C GLY A 236 3.44 -6.90 -23.89
N ASP A 237 3.28 -6.87 -22.57
CA ASP A 237 2.08 -7.38 -21.89
C ASP A 237 1.33 -6.24 -21.19
N ASP A 238 0.66 -5.39 -21.97
CA ASP A 238 -0.50 -4.59 -21.55
C ASP A 238 -1.23 -4.05 -22.81
N GLU A 239 -1.99 -4.92 -23.49
CA GLU A 239 -3.13 -4.55 -24.35
C GLU A 239 -4.39 -5.30 -23.93
#